data_AF-A0A2T3QXS4-F1
#
_entry.id   AF-A0A2T3QXS4-F1
#
_cell.length_a   1.000
_cell.length_b   1.000
_cell.length_c   1.000
_cell.angle_alpha   90.00
_cell.angle_beta   90.00
_cell.angle_gamma   90.00
#
_symmetry.space_group_name_H-M   'P 1'
#
loop_
_entity.id
_entity.type
_entity.pdbx_description
1 polymer ?
#
loop_
_entity_poly.entity_id
_entity_poly.type
_entity_poly.pdbx_seq_one_letter_code
_entity_poly.pdbx_strand_id
1 'polypeptide(L)'
;MVRSKNNSFSASVNKGKLMRLILPLLLMSINCFAGNIGNKDDLLLITEEKNSQYNKTKNTTSIRKEVEESISHLNILNERIDELMKESMTLTGSKLDVIALQLIHKNQTRRSLLSFLIQKNNKPYVDETFLLNQVNQQISFIEKEENFYNKKIERDLISLDKVKSSEKFNALKVLNDTQVNIIRTLNNELINYHWLKKLNQPTLQITDKFDKDLNKHLEFTKTSLILNHKTKEISERQFKKATADTSSDLELQALVASRTAEIYTNHLNELISLAEKTNIDTTEYKKILFEYTGVFTDQLLDKKVIMSMATSWFNNLIHWFVNNGPQLLFKIFIISLILMLFTHLRKLIRFIINHIVSSKNLNISMVMQNFLISISGNIILTVGILFSLSQLGINLTPLLTSFGILGLIIGIGLQNILANFASGVMLLIYRPFDIGDYVQAGQVIGTVNKMSLVNTTIKTTTNEIIIIPNNNVWNNTITNITQEKVRRVDLLFHIEHSNDISKTENILYEITNKHNSVLKLPEVKVRLNALTLHSTEFIVQAWVKSEDYWDVYWDITKEVKIKFDAENISLPSIPSMPIHNSATA
;
A
#
# COMPACT_ATOMS: atom_id res chain seq x y z
N MET A 1 37.88 -1.20 17.71
CA MET A 1 37.64 -1.74 19.07
C MET A 1 36.14 -1.62 19.35
N VAL A 2 35.50 -2.72 19.79
CA VAL A 2 34.07 -2.87 20.17
C VAL A 2 33.06 -2.88 19.00
N ARG A 3 32.78 -4.00 18.32
CA ARG A 3 32.13 -5.29 18.69
C ARG A 3 30.59 -5.23 18.58
N SER A 4 30.10 -5.69 17.43
CA SER A 4 28.70 -6.02 17.12
C SER A 4 28.18 -7.11 18.05
N LYS A 5 26.96 -6.93 18.56
CA LYS A 5 26.13 -8.03 19.08
C LYS A 5 24.89 -8.18 18.21
N ASN A 6 24.94 -9.21 17.37
CA ASN A 6 23.79 -9.96 16.91
C ASN A 6 22.94 -10.39 18.12
N ASN A 7 21.63 -10.21 18.02
CA ASN A 7 20.67 -11.11 18.64
C ASN A 7 19.48 -11.27 17.68
N SER A 8 19.65 -12.24 16.78
CA SER A 8 18.58 -12.91 16.05
C SER A 8 17.71 -13.69 17.04
N PHE A 9 16.48 -13.24 17.28
CA PHE A 9 15.46 -14.08 17.90
C PHE A 9 14.68 -14.79 16.78
N SER A 10 15.10 -16.01 16.47
CA SER A 10 14.27 -16.97 15.76
C SER A 10 13.12 -17.36 16.70
N ALA A 11 11.89 -17.01 16.34
CA ALA A 11 10.70 -17.68 16.85
C ALA A 11 9.93 -18.20 15.65
N SER A 12 10.30 -19.41 15.22
CA SER A 12 9.46 -20.28 14.41
C SER A 12 8.19 -20.60 15.19
N VAL A 13 7.19 -19.72 15.13
CA VAL A 13 5.86 -19.99 15.66
C VAL A 13 5.11 -20.86 14.65
N ASN A 14 5.38 -22.16 14.75
CA ASN A 14 4.42 -23.26 14.63
C ASN A 14 3.24 -23.06 13.65
N LYS A 15 3.54 -23.06 12.35
CA LYS A 15 2.56 -23.08 11.24
C LYS A 15 1.57 -24.27 11.30
N GLY A 16 1.81 -25.28 12.15
CA GLY A 16 0.90 -26.39 12.41
C GLY A 16 -0.30 -26.07 13.32
N LYS A 17 -0.31 -24.92 14.02
CA LYS A 17 -1.44 -24.52 14.90
C LYS A 17 -2.49 -23.65 14.18
N LEU A 18 -2.10 -22.96 13.11
CA LEU A 18 -3.02 -22.14 12.30
C LEU A 18 -3.96 -23.02 11.44
N MET A 19 -3.45 -24.14 10.92
CA MET A 19 -4.23 -25.05 10.07
C MET A 19 -5.24 -25.92 10.87
N ARG A 20 -5.00 -26.14 12.17
CA ARG A 20 -5.97 -26.77 13.10
C ARG A 20 -7.06 -25.81 13.59
N LEU A 21 -6.92 -24.50 13.40
CA LEU A 21 -7.96 -23.52 13.70
C LEU A 21 -8.88 -23.24 12.49
N ILE A 22 -8.40 -23.46 11.26
CA ILE A 22 -9.14 -23.09 10.05
C ILE A 22 -10.12 -24.20 9.59
N LEU A 23 -9.86 -25.47 9.90
CA LEU A 23 -10.74 -26.58 9.53
C LEU A 23 -12.07 -26.64 10.33
N PRO A 24 -12.11 -26.30 11.64
CA PRO A 24 -13.39 -26.13 12.37
C PRO A 24 -14.14 -24.84 11.97
N LEU A 25 -13.42 -23.79 11.56
CA LEU A 25 -13.98 -22.52 11.07
C LEU A 25 -14.62 -22.64 9.68
N LEU A 26 -14.15 -23.58 8.84
CA LEU A 26 -14.80 -23.96 7.57
C LEU A 26 -15.97 -24.94 7.75
N LEU A 27 -16.01 -25.72 8.84
CA LEU A 27 -17.12 -26.64 9.13
C LEU A 27 -18.26 -25.99 9.95
N MET A 28 -17.98 -24.97 10.78
CA MET A 28 -19.03 -24.18 11.45
C MET A 28 -19.68 -23.13 10.54
N SER A 29 -19.00 -22.67 9.49
CA SER A 29 -19.61 -21.80 8.46
C SER A 29 -20.52 -22.55 7.48
N ILE A 30 -20.45 -23.89 7.42
CA ILE A 30 -21.38 -24.70 6.61
C ILE A 30 -22.63 -25.10 7.41
N ASN A 31 -22.53 -25.24 8.75
CA ASN A 31 -23.70 -25.56 9.59
C ASN A 31 -24.45 -24.35 10.16
N CYS A 32 -23.89 -23.13 10.13
CA CYS A 32 -24.63 -21.89 10.42
C CYS A 32 -25.22 -21.20 9.18
N PHE A 33 -24.88 -21.65 7.96
CA PHE A 33 -25.46 -21.13 6.71
C PHE A 33 -26.68 -21.95 6.22
N ALA A 34 -27.04 -23.02 6.93
CA ALA A 34 -28.25 -23.81 6.65
C ALA A 34 -29.52 -23.23 7.32
N GLY A 35 -29.45 -22.06 7.95
CA GLY A 35 -30.55 -21.47 8.72
C GLY A 35 -31.23 -20.24 8.11
N ASN A 36 -30.72 -19.67 7.00
CA ASN A 36 -31.37 -18.51 6.39
C ASN A 36 -31.03 -18.37 4.89
N ILE A 37 -31.73 -19.15 4.06
CA ILE A 37 -32.22 -18.66 2.78
C ILE A 37 -33.73 -18.68 2.93
N GLY A 38 -34.35 -17.51 2.84
CA GLY A 38 -35.78 -17.42 2.66
C GLY A 38 -36.16 -18.22 1.41
N ASN A 39 -36.91 -19.29 1.62
CA ASN A 39 -37.85 -19.74 0.62
C ASN A 39 -39.24 -19.75 1.27
N LYS A 40 -40.21 -19.19 0.56
CA LYS A 40 -41.59 -18.98 1.00
C LYS A 40 -42.39 -20.28 1.12
N ASP A 41 -41.74 -21.44 1.03
CA ASP A 41 -42.37 -22.76 0.90
C ASP A 41 -41.93 -23.79 1.96
N ASP A 42 -40.95 -23.50 2.83
CA ASP A 42 -40.42 -24.50 3.78
C ASP A 42 -41.21 -24.65 5.10
N LEU A 43 -42.26 -23.85 5.30
CA LEU A 43 -43.24 -24.05 6.38
C LEU A 43 -44.44 -24.92 5.96
N LEU A 44 -44.42 -25.44 4.72
CA LEU A 44 -45.42 -26.36 4.17
C LEU A 44 -44.88 -27.78 3.88
N LEU A 45 -43.57 -28.03 3.99
CA LEU A 45 -42.94 -29.25 3.46
C LEU A 45 -42.31 -30.21 4.48
N ILE A 46 -42.76 -30.24 5.73
CA ILE A 46 -42.41 -31.33 6.68
C ILE A 46 -43.63 -32.20 7.05
N THR A 47 -44.81 -31.93 6.49
CA THR A 47 -46.00 -32.79 6.70
C THR A 47 -46.67 -33.32 5.44
N GLU A 48 -46.25 -32.92 4.23
CA GLU A 48 -46.96 -33.32 3.00
C GLU A 48 -46.26 -34.37 2.11
N GLU A 49 -44.94 -34.60 2.22
CA GLU A 49 -44.26 -35.54 1.29
C GLU A 49 -44.14 -37.01 1.74
N LYS A 50 -44.57 -37.37 2.96
CA LYS A 50 -44.68 -38.80 3.36
C LYS A 50 -46.10 -39.35 3.40
N ASN A 51 -47.12 -38.55 3.08
CA ASN A 51 -48.52 -38.97 3.19
C ASN A 51 -49.27 -39.07 1.85
N SER A 52 -48.59 -38.96 0.70
CA SER A 52 -49.23 -39.04 -0.62
C SER A 52 -49.53 -40.47 -1.13
N GLN A 53 -49.26 -41.53 -0.36
CA GLN A 53 -49.54 -42.90 -0.85
C GLN A 53 -50.12 -43.86 0.18
N TYR A 54 -50.78 -43.35 1.23
CA TYR A 54 -51.59 -44.20 2.09
C TYR A 54 -52.65 -43.35 2.79
N ASN A 55 -53.83 -43.22 2.17
CA ASN A 55 -55.13 -43.19 2.85
C ASN A 55 -56.24 -42.67 1.92
N LYS A 56 -57.02 -43.60 1.36
CA LYS A 56 -58.47 -43.44 1.35
C LYS A 56 -59.03 -44.53 2.25
N THR A 57 -59.92 -44.13 3.16
CA THR A 57 -60.70 -44.95 4.12
C THR A 57 -60.03 -45.53 5.39
N LYS A 58 -59.34 -44.70 6.18
CA LYS A 58 -59.10 -44.90 7.64
C LYS A 58 -58.65 -43.58 8.28
N ASN A 59 -59.54 -42.71 8.80
CA ASN A 59 -59.05 -41.37 9.22
C ASN A 59 -59.71 -40.68 10.43
N THR A 60 -60.48 -41.39 11.26
CA THR A 60 -60.98 -40.85 12.54
C THR A 60 -60.31 -41.48 13.76
N THR A 61 -60.04 -42.79 13.72
CA THR A 61 -59.33 -43.50 14.81
C THR A 61 -57.84 -43.17 14.90
N SER A 62 -57.19 -42.89 13.75
CA SER A 62 -55.76 -42.53 13.68
C SER A 62 -55.48 -41.17 14.31
N ILE A 63 -56.33 -40.17 14.02
CA ILE A 63 -56.17 -38.80 14.52
C ILE A 63 -56.39 -38.74 16.03
N ARG A 64 -57.37 -39.49 16.55
CA ARG A 64 -57.62 -39.56 18.00
C ARG A 64 -56.42 -40.14 18.76
N LYS A 65 -55.83 -41.22 18.25
CA LYS A 65 -54.65 -41.86 18.83
C LYS A 65 -53.44 -40.91 18.85
N GLU A 66 -53.23 -40.19 17.75
CA GLU A 66 -52.15 -39.20 17.62
C GLU A 66 -52.31 -38.01 18.59
N VAL A 67 -53.55 -37.58 18.85
CA VAL A 67 -53.87 -36.55 19.85
C VAL A 67 -53.65 -37.06 21.28
N GLU A 68 -54.10 -38.27 21.60
CA GLU A 68 -53.90 -38.89 22.93
C GLU A 68 -52.41 -39.11 23.24
N GLU A 69 -51.62 -39.59 22.28
CA GLU A 69 -50.15 -39.71 22.39
C GLU A 69 -49.48 -38.34 22.60
N SER A 70 -49.93 -37.30 21.87
CA SER A 70 -49.41 -35.95 22.00
C SER A 70 -49.68 -35.34 23.39
N ILE A 71 -50.85 -35.60 23.99
CA ILE A 71 -51.20 -35.15 25.35
C ILE A 71 -50.34 -35.87 26.39
N SER A 72 -50.14 -37.19 26.24
CA SER A 72 -49.27 -37.96 27.14
C SER A 72 -47.83 -37.43 27.09
N HIS A 73 -47.29 -37.21 25.89
CA HIS A 73 -45.96 -36.62 25.69
C HIS A 73 -45.85 -35.22 26.29
N LEU A 74 -46.88 -34.38 26.15
CA LEU A 74 -46.91 -33.03 26.72
C LEU A 74 -46.81 -33.05 28.26
N ASN A 75 -47.52 -33.98 28.91
CA ASN A 75 -47.50 -34.11 30.38
C ASN A 75 -46.13 -34.57 30.89
N ILE A 76 -45.53 -35.59 30.26
CA ILE A 76 -44.16 -36.05 30.58
C ILE A 76 -43.16 -34.90 30.42
N LEU A 77 -43.33 -34.10 29.36
CA LEU A 77 -42.46 -32.98 29.08
C LEU A 77 -42.59 -31.85 30.11
N ASN A 78 -43.81 -31.58 30.59
CA ASN A 78 -44.04 -30.62 31.66
C ASN A 78 -43.34 -31.02 32.96
N GLU A 79 -43.50 -32.27 33.39
CA GLU A 79 -42.83 -32.80 34.58
C GLU A 79 -41.30 -32.71 34.45
N ARG A 80 -40.77 -33.10 33.28
CA ARG A 80 -39.33 -33.01 33.03
C ARG A 80 -38.80 -31.58 32.98
N ILE A 81 -39.57 -30.63 32.45
CA ILE A 81 -39.19 -29.21 32.46
C ILE A 81 -39.16 -28.70 33.91
N ASP A 82 -40.14 -29.06 34.74
CA ASP A 82 -40.19 -28.66 36.14
C ASP A 82 -39.02 -29.23 36.96
N GLU A 83 -38.65 -30.49 36.72
CA GLU A 83 -37.44 -31.11 37.30
C GLU A 83 -36.17 -30.35 36.90
N LEU A 84 -35.99 -30.10 35.60
CA LEU A 84 -34.81 -29.39 35.09
C LEU A 84 -34.74 -27.95 35.60
N MET A 85 -35.88 -27.28 35.77
CA MET A 85 -35.92 -25.95 36.39
C MET A 85 -35.44 -26.01 37.84
N LYS A 86 -35.90 -26.97 38.64
CA LYS A 86 -35.43 -27.16 40.03
C LYS A 86 -33.93 -27.50 40.08
N GLU A 87 -33.47 -28.37 39.19
CA GLU A 87 -32.05 -28.74 39.07
C GLU A 87 -31.19 -27.53 38.71
N SER A 88 -31.67 -26.68 37.79
CA SER A 88 -30.97 -25.46 37.37
C SER A 88 -30.73 -24.46 38.51
N MET A 89 -31.59 -24.45 39.54
CA MET A 89 -31.45 -23.53 40.68
C MET A 89 -30.25 -23.85 41.58
N THR A 90 -29.69 -25.06 41.51
CA THR A 90 -28.61 -25.51 42.39
C THR A 90 -27.25 -25.61 41.69
N LEU A 91 -27.20 -25.38 40.38
CA LEU A 91 -26.02 -25.61 39.54
C LEU A 91 -25.38 -24.32 39.04
N THR A 92 -24.07 -24.37 38.78
CA THR A 92 -23.28 -23.23 38.27
C THR A 92 -22.29 -23.68 37.20
N GLY A 93 -21.84 -22.74 36.37
CA GLY A 93 -20.86 -23.00 35.30
C GLY A 93 -21.39 -23.89 34.18
N SER A 94 -20.52 -24.70 33.57
CA SER A 94 -20.85 -25.50 32.37
C SER A 94 -22.00 -26.50 32.56
N LYS A 95 -22.26 -26.96 33.79
CA LYS A 95 -23.41 -27.83 34.09
C LYS A 95 -24.75 -27.08 33.97
N LEU A 96 -24.77 -25.82 34.38
CA LEU A 96 -25.93 -24.94 34.22
C LEU A 96 -26.21 -24.68 32.74
N ASP A 97 -25.16 -24.47 31.93
CA ASP A 97 -25.30 -24.25 30.49
C ASP A 97 -25.93 -25.45 29.77
N VAL A 98 -25.54 -26.67 30.15
CA VAL A 98 -26.12 -27.90 29.60
C VAL A 98 -27.61 -28.00 29.95
N ILE A 99 -27.99 -27.72 31.19
CA ILE A 99 -29.40 -27.75 31.61
C ILE A 99 -30.20 -26.63 30.94
N ALA A 100 -29.63 -25.44 30.80
CA ALA A 100 -30.28 -24.33 30.08
C ALA A 100 -30.58 -24.71 28.63
N LEU A 101 -29.64 -25.36 27.93
CA LEU A 101 -29.87 -25.88 26.57
C LEU A 101 -30.95 -26.97 26.54
N GLN A 102 -30.95 -27.89 27.52
CA GLN A 102 -32.01 -28.91 27.63
C GLN A 102 -33.38 -28.29 27.87
N LEU A 103 -33.48 -27.27 28.72
CA LEU A 103 -34.71 -26.52 28.99
C LEU A 103 -35.22 -25.82 27.73
N ILE A 104 -34.34 -25.16 26.96
CA ILE A 104 -34.70 -24.52 25.68
C ILE A 104 -35.27 -25.56 24.71
N HIS A 105 -34.55 -26.66 24.49
CA HIS A 105 -34.97 -27.69 23.54
C HIS A 105 -36.29 -28.34 23.96
N LYS A 106 -36.45 -28.69 25.23
CA LYS A 106 -37.70 -29.27 25.74
C LYS A 106 -38.86 -28.29 25.68
N ASN A 107 -38.63 -27.00 25.97
CA ASN A 107 -39.69 -26.01 25.84
C ASN A 107 -40.10 -25.79 24.38
N GLN A 108 -39.17 -25.86 23.43
CA GLN A 108 -39.50 -25.83 21.99
C GLN A 108 -40.38 -27.01 21.59
N THR A 109 -40.03 -28.23 22.02
CA THR A 109 -40.86 -29.43 21.81
C THR A 109 -42.24 -29.28 22.46
N ARG A 110 -42.31 -28.65 23.64
CA ARG A 110 -43.59 -28.38 24.32
C ARG A 110 -44.46 -27.45 23.49
N ARG A 111 -43.88 -26.38 22.95
CA ARG A 111 -44.58 -25.40 22.12
C ARG A 111 -45.03 -25.98 20.78
N SER A 112 -44.24 -26.86 20.15
CA SER A 112 -44.63 -27.52 18.89
C SER A 112 -45.82 -28.47 19.09
N LEU A 113 -45.78 -29.30 20.16
CA LEU A 113 -46.91 -30.15 20.54
C LEU A 113 -48.15 -29.32 20.88
N LEU A 114 -48.00 -28.24 21.65
CA LEU A 114 -49.11 -27.34 21.99
C LEU A 114 -49.71 -26.67 20.75
N SER A 115 -48.88 -26.21 19.81
CA SER A 115 -49.34 -25.65 18.53
C SER A 115 -50.15 -26.66 17.72
N PHE A 116 -49.65 -27.91 17.62
CA PHE A 116 -50.33 -29.01 16.93
C PHE A 116 -51.70 -29.28 17.55
N LEU A 117 -51.77 -29.41 18.88
CA LEU A 117 -53.03 -29.66 19.60
C LEU A 117 -54.05 -28.52 19.38
N ILE A 118 -53.60 -27.27 19.43
CA ILE A 118 -54.46 -26.09 19.20
C ILE A 118 -54.94 -26.00 17.75
N GLN A 119 -54.10 -26.39 16.76
CA GLN A 119 -54.49 -26.42 15.36
C GLN A 119 -55.55 -27.50 15.07
N LYS A 120 -55.54 -28.61 15.81
CA LYS A 120 -56.51 -29.72 15.67
C LYS A 120 -57.79 -29.54 16.51
N ASN A 121 -57.93 -28.44 17.25
CA ASN A 121 -59.03 -28.15 18.18
C ASN A 121 -60.43 -27.99 17.51
N ASN A 122 -60.53 -27.91 16.18
CA ASN A 122 -61.82 -27.85 15.47
C ASN A 122 -62.64 -29.17 15.53
N LYS A 123 -62.21 -30.16 16.32
CA LYS A 123 -62.83 -31.48 16.46
C LYS A 123 -62.86 -31.88 17.94
N PRO A 124 -63.82 -32.69 18.42
CA PRO A 124 -64.07 -32.95 19.85
C PRO A 124 -63.06 -33.94 20.45
N TYR A 125 -61.75 -33.70 20.28
CA TYR A 125 -60.69 -34.61 20.72
C TYR A 125 -59.90 -34.09 21.92
N VAL A 126 -59.95 -32.79 22.23
CA VAL A 126 -59.19 -32.18 23.33
C VAL A 126 -60.09 -31.23 24.12
N ASP A 127 -59.94 -31.23 25.44
CA ASP A 127 -60.60 -30.29 26.34
C ASP A 127 -59.97 -28.90 26.21
N GLU A 128 -60.80 -27.89 25.91
CA GLU A 128 -60.40 -26.49 25.77
C GLU A 128 -59.83 -25.92 27.07
N THR A 129 -60.29 -26.38 28.24
CA THR A 129 -59.78 -25.95 29.54
C THR A 129 -58.36 -26.45 29.81
N PHE A 130 -58.03 -27.67 29.36
CA PHE A 130 -56.68 -28.21 29.42
C PHE A 130 -55.72 -27.40 28.55
N LEU A 131 -56.11 -27.10 27.30
CA LEU A 131 -55.30 -26.27 26.39
C LEU A 131 -55.09 -24.86 26.94
N LEU A 132 -56.13 -24.25 27.52
CA LEU A 132 -56.04 -22.93 28.12
C LEU A 132 -55.04 -22.90 29.28
N ASN A 133 -55.06 -23.91 30.16
CA ASN A 133 -54.08 -24.02 31.24
C ASN A 133 -52.64 -24.13 30.71
N GLN A 134 -52.41 -24.93 29.67
CA GLN A 134 -51.10 -25.07 29.03
C GLN A 134 -50.61 -23.76 28.40
N VAL A 135 -51.51 -23.00 27.75
CA VAL A 135 -51.18 -21.68 27.20
C VAL A 135 -50.87 -20.67 28.31
N ASN A 136 -51.61 -20.67 29.41
CA ASN A 136 -51.34 -19.79 30.55
C ASN A 136 -49.99 -20.10 31.25
N GLN A 137 -49.63 -21.38 31.37
CA GLN A 137 -48.30 -21.77 31.84
C GLN A 137 -47.18 -21.26 30.92
N GLN A 138 -47.42 -21.28 29.60
CA GLN A 138 -46.48 -20.71 28.62
C GLN A 138 -46.36 -19.19 28.74
N ILE A 139 -47.47 -18.48 28.98
CA ILE A 139 -47.44 -17.02 29.20
C ILE A 139 -46.59 -16.70 30.44
N SER A 140 -46.85 -17.36 31.58
CA SER A 140 -46.06 -17.15 32.79
C SER A 140 -44.58 -17.50 32.62
N PHE A 141 -44.27 -18.52 31.82
CA PHE A 141 -42.88 -18.88 31.49
C PHE A 141 -42.18 -17.77 30.70
N ILE A 142 -42.84 -17.23 29.66
CA ILE A 142 -42.31 -16.15 28.84
C ILE A 142 -42.06 -14.89 29.66
N GLU A 143 -42.97 -14.51 30.56
CA GLU A 143 -42.77 -13.33 31.42
C GLU A 143 -41.53 -13.44 32.32
N LYS A 144 -41.24 -14.66 32.82
CA LYS A 144 -40.03 -14.91 33.60
C LYS A 144 -38.77 -14.86 32.73
N GLU A 145 -38.84 -15.41 31.52
CA GLU A 145 -37.76 -15.40 30.54
C GLU A 145 -37.41 -13.95 30.11
N GLU A 146 -38.42 -13.13 29.84
CA GLU A 146 -38.26 -11.73 29.47
C GLU A 146 -37.60 -10.91 30.61
N ASN A 147 -38.10 -11.04 31.84
CA ASN A 147 -37.51 -10.35 33.01
C ASN A 147 -36.04 -10.76 33.24
N PHE A 148 -35.72 -12.04 33.02
CA PHE A 148 -34.35 -12.52 33.11
C PHE A 148 -33.44 -11.85 32.07
N TYR A 149 -33.86 -11.83 30.79
CA TYR A 149 -33.05 -11.22 29.73
C TYR A 149 -32.92 -9.71 29.87
N ASN A 150 -33.98 -9.02 30.29
CA ASN A 150 -33.94 -7.58 30.58
C ASN A 150 -32.90 -7.24 31.66
N LYS A 151 -32.92 -7.97 32.80
CA LYS A 151 -31.91 -7.83 33.86
C LYS A 151 -30.51 -8.24 33.42
N LYS A 152 -30.39 -9.19 32.49
CA LYS A 152 -29.10 -9.62 31.95
C LYS A 152 -28.49 -8.54 31.07
N ILE A 153 -29.26 -7.92 30.18
CA ILE A 153 -28.80 -6.80 29.34
C ILE A 153 -28.31 -5.65 30.21
N GLU A 154 -29.07 -5.26 31.24
CA GLU A 154 -28.66 -4.18 32.14
C GLU A 154 -27.30 -4.46 32.79
N ARG A 155 -27.08 -5.69 33.28
CA ARG A 155 -25.80 -6.12 33.84
C ARG A 155 -24.68 -6.15 32.79
N ASP A 156 -24.95 -6.70 31.62
CA ASP A 156 -23.94 -6.86 30.56
C ASP A 156 -23.51 -5.49 30.03
N LEU A 157 -24.44 -4.53 29.89
CA LEU A 157 -24.16 -3.14 29.53
C LEU A 157 -23.26 -2.45 30.57
N ILE A 158 -23.57 -2.58 31.87
CA ILE A 158 -22.72 -2.03 32.95
C ILE A 158 -21.33 -2.67 32.96
N SER A 159 -21.24 -3.95 32.60
CA SER A 159 -19.96 -4.67 32.54
C SER A 159 -19.10 -4.25 31.35
N LEU A 160 -19.69 -3.92 30.20
CA LEU A 160 -19.00 -3.53 28.97
C LEU A 160 -18.08 -2.30 29.17
N ASP A 161 -18.47 -1.37 30.05
CA ASP A 161 -17.66 -0.20 30.40
C ASP A 161 -16.40 -0.54 31.21
N LYS A 162 -16.39 -1.69 31.89
CA LYS A 162 -15.30 -2.12 32.79
C LYS A 162 -14.33 -3.11 32.13
N VAL A 163 -14.67 -3.61 30.94
CA VAL A 163 -13.91 -4.68 30.24
C VAL A 163 -12.73 -4.11 29.45
N LYS A 164 -11.58 -4.79 29.52
CA LYS A 164 -10.36 -4.43 28.77
C LYS A 164 -10.59 -4.55 27.26
N SER A 165 -9.91 -3.72 26.47
CA SER A 165 -10.06 -3.66 25.00
C SER A 165 -9.93 -5.02 24.29
N SER A 166 -9.10 -5.94 24.79
CA SER A 166 -8.92 -7.30 24.24
C SER A 166 -10.12 -8.24 24.45
N GLU A 167 -10.95 -7.97 25.44
CA GLU A 167 -12.07 -8.82 25.85
C GLU A 167 -13.44 -8.25 25.41
N LYS A 168 -13.47 -6.98 24.97
CA LYS A 168 -14.70 -6.30 24.54
C LYS A 168 -15.44 -7.03 23.41
N PHE A 169 -14.73 -7.66 22.48
CA PHE A 169 -15.36 -8.41 21.38
C PHE A 169 -16.17 -9.61 21.88
N ASN A 170 -15.66 -10.34 22.87
CA ASN A 170 -16.39 -11.46 23.47
C ASN A 170 -17.60 -10.96 24.26
N ALA A 171 -17.48 -9.85 24.99
CA ALA A 171 -18.59 -9.22 25.69
C ALA A 171 -19.70 -8.75 24.72
N LEU A 172 -19.33 -8.18 23.57
CA LEU A 172 -20.30 -7.79 22.52
C LEU A 172 -21.02 -9.00 21.93
N LYS A 173 -20.32 -10.13 21.73
CA LYS A 173 -20.96 -11.36 21.27
C LYS A 173 -22.04 -11.85 22.25
N VAL A 174 -21.73 -11.84 23.55
CA VAL A 174 -22.70 -12.24 24.59
C VAL A 174 -23.92 -11.30 24.63
N LEU A 175 -23.71 -10.01 24.42
CA LEU A 175 -24.80 -9.03 24.30
C LEU A 175 -25.69 -9.34 23.08
N ASN A 176 -25.09 -9.60 21.91
CA ASN A 176 -25.81 -9.97 20.69
C ASN A 176 -26.65 -11.24 20.89
N ASP A 177 -26.06 -12.29 21.48
CA ASP A 177 -26.76 -13.53 21.76
C ASP A 177 -27.96 -13.31 22.69
N THR A 178 -27.86 -12.35 23.62
CA THR A 178 -28.97 -11.98 24.52
C THR A 178 -30.08 -11.21 23.78
N GLN A 179 -29.74 -10.34 22.82
CA GLN A 179 -30.72 -9.63 21.99
C GLN A 179 -31.51 -10.57 21.06
N VAL A 180 -30.84 -11.54 20.42
CA VAL A 180 -31.53 -12.55 19.59
C VAL A 180 -32.56 -13.33 20.40
N ASN A 181 -32.24 -13.65 21.67
CA ASN A 181 -33.17 -14.33 22.55
C ASN A 181 -34.43 -13.51 22.87
N ILE A 182 -34.32 -12.18 22.99
CA ILE A 182 -35.50 -11.31 23.19
C ILE A 182 -36.44 -11.35 21.98
N ILE A 183 -35.90 -11.33 20.76
CA ILE A 183 -36.73 -11.43 19.54
C ILE A 183 -37.51 -12.74 19.54
N ARG A 184 -36.84 -13.83 19.92
CA ARG A 184 -37.48 -15.15 20.08
C ARG A 184 -38.58 -15.11 21.15
N THR A 185 -38.35 -14.44 22.29
CA THR A 185 -39.34 -14.29 23.36
C THR A 185 -40.57 -13.49 22.90
N LEU A 186 -40.37 -12.35 22.23
CA LEU A 186 -41.46 -11.55 21.65
C LEU A 186 -42.26 -12.35 20.60
N ASN A 187 -41.59 -13.06 19.71
CA ASN A 187 -42.29 -13.91 18.73
C ASN A 187 -43.10 -15.03 19.42
N ASN A 188 -42.59 -15.60 20.50
CA ASN A 188 -43.32 -16.59 21.28
C ASN A 188 -44.56 -16.00 21.98
N GLU A 189 -44.48 -14.76 22.45
CA GLU A 189 -45.62 -14.03 23.03
C GLU A 189 -46.71 -13.78 21.99
N LEU A 190 -46.34 -13.36 20.77
CA LEU A 190 -47.26 -13.20 19.64
C LEU A 190 -47.97 -14.52 19.29
N ILE A 191 -47.25 -15.65 19.33
CA ILE A 191 -47.83 -16.98 19.12
C ILE A 191 -48.83 -17.33 20.24
N ASN A 192 -48.51 -17.02 21.51
CA ASN A 192 -49.42 -17.26 22.63
C ASN A 192 -50.73 -16.45 22.46
N TYR A 193 -50.63 -15.20 21.99
CA TYR A 193 -51.80 -14.40 21.62
C TYR A 193 -52.65 -15.09 20.55
N HIS A 194 -52.03 -15.58 19.46
CA HIS A 194 -52.75 -16.31 18.42
C HIS A 194 -53.43 -17.59 18.92
N TRP A 195 -52.80 -18.30 19.87
CA TRP A 195 -53.39 -19.44 20.54
C TRP A 195 -54.62 -19.06 21.37
N LEU A 196 -54.54 -18.04 22.21
CA LEU A 196 -55.67 -17.56 23.01
C LEU A 196 -56.84 -17.07 22.14
N LYS A 197 -56.55 -16.39 21.03
CA LYS A 197 -57.57 -15.97 20.06
C LYS A 197 -58.30 -17.16 19.43
N LYS A 198 -57.60 -18.27 19.15
CA LYS A 198 -58.21 -19.51 18.65
C LYS A 198 -59.05 -20.24 19.70
N LEU A 199 -58.76 -20.06 20.99
CA LEU A 199 -59.49 -20.62 22.13
C LEU A 199 -60.58 -19.67 22.65
N ASN A 200 -61.02 -18.69 21.83
CA ASN A 200 -62.10 -17.73 22.12
C ASN A 200 -61.96 -16.95 23.45
N GLN A 201 -60.74 -16.74 23.93
CA GLN A 201 -60.48 -15.97 25.16
C GLN A 201 -60.11 -14.52 24.83
N PRO A 202 -60.75 -13.50 25.46
CA PRO A 202 -60.44 -12.10 25.23
C PRO A 202 -59.01 -11.77 25.69
N THR A 203 -58.27 -11.07 24.83
CA THR A 203 -56.79 -11.00 24.86
C THR A 203 -56.24 -9.58 24.97
N LEU A 204 -57.10 -8.58 25.19
CA LEU A 204 -56.76 -7.16 25.06
C LEU A 204 -55.60 -6.71 25.97
N GLN A 205 -55.58 -7.19 27.21
CA GLN A 205 -54.50 -6.87 28.16
C GLN A 205 -53.13 -7.45 27.75
N ILE A 206 -53.13 -8.61 27.08
CA ILE A 206 -51.92 -9.28 26.60
C ILE A 206 -51.44 -8.61 25.31
N THR A 207 -52.34 -8.19 24.43
CA THR A 207 -51.97 -7.43 23.21
C THR A 207 -51.40 -6.07 23.55
N ASP A 208 -52.01 -5.34 24.50
CA ASP A 208 -51.51 -4.03 24.91
C ASP A 208 -50.12 -4.13 25.56
N LYS A 209 -49.89 -5.20 26.33
CA LYS A 209 -48.59 -5.50 26.93
C LYS A 209 -47.54 -5.81 25.84
N PHE A 210 -47.85 -6.74 24.93
CA PHE A 210 -46.97 -7.10 23.82
C PHE A 210 -46.60 -5.88 22.97
N ASP A 211 -47.59 -5.08 22.55
CA ASP A 211 -47.36 -3.88 21.73
C ASP A 211 -46.49 -2.86 22.48
N LYS A 212 -46.68 -2.70 23.78
CA LYS A 212 -45.84 -1.84 24.63
C LYS A 212 -44.41 -2.34 24.73
N ASP A 213 -44.21 -3.63 24.96
CA ASP A 213 -42.87 -4.22 25.10
C ASP A 213 -42.13 -4.23 23.76
N LEU A 214 -42.81 -4.57 22.66
CA LEU A 214 -42.28 -4.45 21.30
C LEU A 214 -41.87 -3.01 20.95
N ASN A 215 -42.73 -2.03 21.25
CA ASN A 215 -42.43 -0.62 21.00
C ASN A 215 -41.24 -0.13 21.84
N LYS A 216 -41.14 -0.55 23.11
CA LYS A 216 -39.99 -0.27 23.96
C LYS A 216 -38.68 -0.82 23.38
N HIS A 217 -38.70 -2.05 22.84
CA HIS A 217 -37.54 -2.65 22.20
C HIS A 217 -37.18 -1.95 20.88
N LEU A 218 -38.16 -1.55 20.07
CA LEU A 218 -37.94 -0.74 18.86
C LEU A 218 -37.27 0.60 19.20
N GLU A 219 -37.80 1.35 20.16
CA GLU A 219 -37.24 2.64 20.59
C GLU A 219 -35.82 2.52 21.16
N PHE A 220 -35.58 1.51 22.00
CA PHE A 220 -34.26 1.25 22.57
C PHE A 220 -33.23 0.91 21.48
N THR A 221 -33.61 0.05 20.54
CA THR A 221 -32.76 -0.39 19.43
C THR A 221 -32.44 0.76 18.49
N LYS A 222 -33.46 1.55 18.11
CA LYS A 222 -33.32 2.79 17.33
C LYS A 222 -32.30 3.73 17.96
N THR A 223 -32.50 4.05 19.24
CA THR A 223 -31.65 4.98 19.98
C THR A 223 -30.22 4.47 20.09
N SER A 224 -30.05 3.17 20.37
CA SER A 224 -28.73 2.53 20.47
C SER A 224 -28.00 2.51 19.12
N LEU A 225 -28.71 2.27 18.02
CA LEU A 225 -28.15 2.33 16.67
C LEU A 225 -27.63 3.74 16.35
N ILE A 226 -28.44 4.77 16.56
CA ILE A 226 -28.06 6.17 16.34
C ILE A 226 -26.83 6.54 17.17
N LEU A 227 -26.82 6.16 18.45
CA LEU A 227 -25.72 6.48 19.36
C LEU A 227 -24.40 5.83 18.88
N ASN A 228 -24.42 4.55 18.52
CA ASN A 228 -23.22 3.84 18.07
C ASN A 228 -22.68 4.41 16.74
N HIS A 229 -23.57 4.79 15.81
CA HIS A 229 -23.15 5.49 14.59
C HIS A 229 -22.49 6.84 14.88
N LYS A 230 -23.07 7.64 15.79
CA LYS A 230 -22.46 8.92 16.21
C LYS A 230 -21.10 8.72 16.88
N THR A 231 -20.99 7.73 17.76
CA THR A 231 -19.72 7.40 18.42
C THR A 231 -18.65 7.03 17.40
N LYS A 232 -18.98 6.18 16.42
CA LYS A 232 -18.08 5.83 15.31
C LYS A 232 -17.58 7.08 14.58
N GLU A 233 -18.49 7.96 14.18
CA GLU A 233 -18.14 9.18 13.44
C GLU A 233 -17.23 10.12 14.26
N ILE A 234 -17.50 10.26 15.56
CA ILE A 234 -16.68 11.07 16.47
C ILE A 234 -15.28 10.47 16.60
N SER A 235 -15.17 9.15 16.82
CA SER A 235 -13.88 8.46 16.95
C SER A 235 -13.05 8.56 15.67
N GLU A 236 -13.67 8.40 14.48
CA GLU A 236 -12.99 8.57 13.19
C GLU A 236 -12.50 10.01 12.95
N ARG A 237 -13.29 11.01 13.36
CA ARG A 237 -12.89 12.43 13.27
C ARG A 237 -11.73 12.76 14.22
N GLN A 238 -11.73 12.17 15.42
CA GLN A 238 -10.63 12.32 16.38
C GLN A 238 -9.36 11.62 15.90
N PHE A 239 -9.49 10.42 15.32
CA PHE A 239 -8.38 9.68 14.72
C PHE A 239 -7.66 10.49 13.64
N LYS A 240 -8.39 11.16 12.75
CA LYS A 240 -7.81 12.05 11.72
C LYS A 240 -6.97 13.21 12.29
N LYS A 241 -7.12 13.53 13.59
CA LYS A 241 -6.39 14.61 14.28
C LYS A 241 -5.36 14.09 15.30
N ALA A 242 -5.31 12.78 15.55
CA ALA A 242 -4.53 12.17 16.62
C ALA A 242 -3.06 11.89 16.23
N THR A 243 -2.16 11.92 17.20
CA THR A 243 -0.74 11.54 17.06
C THR A 243 -0.58 10.00 17.12
N ALA A 244 0.53 9.47 16.62
CA ALA A 244 0.74 8.02 16.42
C ALA A 244 0.41 7.13 17.63
N ASP A 245 0.71 7.58 18.87
CA ASP A 245 0.47 6.78 20.09
C ASP A 245 -1.00 6.71 20.56
N THR A 246 -1.88 7.63 20.13
CA THR A 246 -3.31 7.63 20.51
C THR A 246 -4.21 7.04 19.42
N SER A 247 -3.62 6.66 18.29
CA SER A 247 -4.32 6.22 17.09
C SER A 247 -4.99 4.84 17.24
N SER A 248 -4.35 3.90 17.94
CA SER A 248 -4.84 2.51 18.05
C SER A 248 -6.10 2.37 18.92
N ASP A 249 -6.20 3.12 20.01
CA ASP A 249 -7.36 3.06 20.90
C ASP A 249 -8.60 3.71 20.27
N LEU A 250 -8.41 4.81 19.53
CA LEU A 250 -9.46 5.47 18.77
C LEU A 250 -9.95 4.60 17.60
N GLU A 251 -9.04 3.90 16.93
CA GLU A 251 -9.38 2.92 15.88
C GLU A 251 -10.19 1.75 16.46
N LEU A 252 -9.78 1.22 17.61
CA LEU A 252 -10.50 0.13 18.28
C LEU A 252 -11.89 0.58 18.75
N GLN A 253 -12.04 1.81 19.25
CA GLN A 253 -13.35 2.38 19.60
C GLN A 253 -14.27 2.51 18.38
N ALA A 254 -13.74 3.02 17.25
CA ALA A 254 -14.51 3.13 16.01
C ALA A 254 -14.95 1.75 15.48
N LEU A 255 -14.08 0.75 15.56
CA LEU A 255 -14.37 -0.63 15.17
C LEU A 255 -15.48 -1.24 16.05
N VAL A 256 -15.37 -1.09 17.38
CA VAL A 256 -16.36 -1.56 18.34
C VAL A 256 -17.72 -0.90 18.07
N ALA A 257 -17.76 0.42 17.95
CA ALA A 257 -19.00 1.14 17.64
C ALA A 257 -19.62 0.69 16.31
N SER A 258 -18.79 0.44 15.28
CA SER A 258 -19.27 -0.07 13.98
C SER A 258 -19.88 -1.46 14.09
N ARG A 259 -19.28 -2.38 14.86
CA ARG A 259 -19.82 -3.74 15.06
C ARG A 259 -21.09 -3.74 15.89
N THR A 260 -21.16 -2.91 16.92
CA THR A 260 -22.36 -2.76 17.73
C THR A 260 -23.52 -2.18 16.91
N ALA A 261 -23.24 -1.21 16.03
CA ALA A 261 -24.24 -0.68 15.11
C ALA A 261 -24.79 -1.74 14.14
N GLU A 262 -23.94 -2.63 13.61
CA GLU A 262 -24.35 -3.76 12.76
C GLU A 262 -25.30 -4.72 13.51
N ILE A 263 -24.99 -5.04 14.77
CA ILE A 263 -25.85 -5.86 15.63
C ILE A 263 -27.23 -5.20 15.81
N TYR A 264 -27.28 -3.93 16.20
CA TYR A 264 -28.55 -3.22 16.39
C TYR A 264 -29.32 -3.03 15.08
N THR A 265 -28.63 -2.94 13.94
CA THR A 265 -29.26 -2.89 12.62
C THR A 265 -30.03 -4.18 12.34
N ASN A 266 -29.39 -5.33 12.52
CA ASN A 266 -30.03 -6.64 12.31
C ASN A 266 -31.19 -6.83 13.29
N HIS A 267 -30.99 -6.46 14.56
CA HIS A 267 -32.02 -6.52 15.58
C HIS A 267 -33.23 -5.63 15.23
N LEU A 268 -32.99 -4.40 14.78
CA LEU A 268 -34.05 -3.48 14.36
C LEU A 268 -34.85 -4.03 13.18
N ASN A 269 -34.17 -4.61 12.19
CA ASN A 269 -34.81 -5.21 11.03
C ASN A 269 -35.76 -6.35 11.43
N GLU A 270 -35.32 -7.23 12.34
CA GLU A 270 -36.16 -8.32 12.85
C GLU A 270 -37.35 -7.79 13.67
N LEU A 271 -37.16 -6.78 14.53
CA LEU A 271 -38.23 -6.16 15.29
C LEU A 271 -39.26 -5.46 14.38
N ILE A 272 -38.81 -4.78 13.32
CA ILE A 272 -39.70 -4.18 12.31
C ILE A 272 -40.57 -5.27 11.68
N SER A 273 -39.99 -6.42 11.30
CA SER A 273 -40.74 -7.53 10.70
C SER A 273 -41.81 -8.13 11.64
N LEU A 274 -41.60 -8.05 12.95
CA LEU A 274 -42.59 -8.42 13.96
C LEU A 274 -43.67 -7.36 14.11
N ALA A 275 -43.29 -6.08 14.16
CA ALA A 275 -44.20 -4.95 14.30
C ALA A 275 -45.11 -4.75 13.08
N GLU A 276 -44.68 -5.14 11.88
CA GLU A 276 -45.53 -5.17 10.68
C GLU A 276 -46.73 -6.13 10.81
N LYS A 277 -46.66 -7.11 11.71
CA LYS A 277 -47.77 -8.03 12.00
C LYS A 277 -48.75 -7.46 13.02
N THR A 278 -48.44 -6.30 13.61
CA THR A 278 -49.30 -5.58 14.56
C THR A 278 -49.67 -4.18 14.02
N ASN A 279 -50.32 -3.35 14.85
CA ASN A 279 -50.81 -2.03 14.44
C ASN A 279 -49.81 -0.88 14.72
N ILE A 280 -48.52 -1.20 14.89
CA ILE A 280 -47.46 -0.23 15.20
C ILE A 280 -46.96 0.42 13.89
N ASP A 281 -46.84 1.75 13.86
CA ASP A 281 -46.26 2.46 12.71
C ASP A 281 -44.75 2.23 12.64
N THR A 282 -44.30 1.53 11.59
CA THR A 282 -42.89 1.19 11.40
C THR A 282 -42.11 2.20 10.55
N THR A 283 -42.76 3.28 10.09
CA THR A 283 -42.19 4.23 9.13
C THR A 283 -40.88 4.86 9.62
N GLU A 284 -40.82 5.29 10.88
CA GLU A 284 -39.63 5.91 11.47
C GLU A 284 -38.45 4.95 11.58
N TYR A 285 -38.70 3.71 12.01
CA TYR A 285 -37.65 2.70 12.19
C TYR A 285 -37.06 2.27 10.85
N LYS A 286 -37.92 2.08 9.84
CA LYS A 286 -37.49 1.78 8.46
C LYS A 286 -36.63 2.90 7.86
N LYS A 287 -37.02 4.16 8.09
CA LYS A 287 -36.23 5.32 7.67
C LYS A 287 -34.82 5.29 8.28
N ILE A 288 -34.71 5.04 9.58
CA ILE A 288 -33.42 4.98 10.29
C ILE A 288 -32.58 3.78 9.84
N LEU A 289 -33.20 2.62 9.66
CA LEU A 289 -32.52 1.43 9.14
C LEU A 289 -31.88 1.73 7.77
N PHE A 290 -32.60 2.40 6.87
CA PHE A 290 -32.04 2.79 5.58
C PHE A 290 -30.94 3.85 5.70
N GLU A 291 -31.14 4.87 6.53
CA GLU A 291 -30.16 5.96 6.73
C GLU A 291 -28.76 5.42 7.06
N TYR A 292 -28.70 4.30 7.77
CA TYR A 292 -27.44 3.69 8.22
C TYR A 292 -26.98 2.48 7.40
N THR A 293 -27.88 1.75 6.73
CA THR A 293 -27.50 0.58 5.91
C THR A 293 -27.27 0.92 4.44
N GLY A 294 -28.00 1.90 3.90
CA GLY A 294 -28.02 2.22 2.47
C GLY A 294 -28.55 1.09 1.57
N VAL A 295 -29.07 -0.01 2.13
CA VAL A 295 -29.56 -1.15 1.38
C VAL A 295 -31.03 -0.92 1.05
N PHE A 296 -31.35 -0.92 -0.24
CA PHE A 296 -32.73 -0.94 -0.73
C PHE A 296 -33.31 -2.34 -0.55
N THR A 297 -34.26 -2.51 0.36
CA THR A 297 -35.06 -3.73 0.52
C THR A 297 -36.48 -3.48 0.03
N ASP A 298 -37.19 -4.53 -0.42
CA ASP A 298 -38.56 -4.40 -0.94
C ASP A 298 -39.54 -3.79 0.09
N GLN A 299 -39.25 -3.93 1.39
CA GLN A 299 -40.01 -3.37 2.51
C GLN A 299 -39.88 -1.83 2.64
N LEU A 300 -38.89 -1.23 1.98
CA LEU A 300 -38.63 0.22 1.94
C LEU A 300 -39.34 0.93 0.78
N LEU A 301 -40.01 0.19 -0.11
CA LEU A 301 -40.81 0.75 -1.20
C LEU A 301 -42.19 1.26 -0.76
N ASP A 302 -42.42 1.45 0.54
CA ASP A 302 -43.61 2.16 1.02
C ASP A 302 -43.52 3.64 0.65
N LYS A 303 -44.55 4.14 -0.05
CA LYS A 303 -44.68 5.55 -0.45
C LYS A 303 -44.45 6.52 0.72
N LYS A 304 -44.90 6.18 1.94
CA LYS A 304 -44.70 7.01 3.14
C LYS A 304 -43.24 7.09 3.55
N VAL A 305 -42.55 5.94 3.53
CA VAL A 305 -41.11 5.84 3.86
C VAL A 305 -40.29 6.62 2.84
N ILE A 306 -40.52 6.41 1.54
CA ILE A 306 -39.85 7.14 0.46
C ILE A 306 -40.04 8.66 0.59
N MET A 307 -41.27 9.12 0.84
CA MET A 307 -41.56 10.55 0.98
C MET A 307 -40.86 11.16 2.20
N SER A 308 -40.84 10.43 3.32
CA SER A 308 -40.14 10.86 4.54
C SER A 308 -38.63 10.93 4.36
N MET A 309 -38.05 10.07 3.52
CA MET A 309 -36.63 10.03 3.23
C MET A 309 -36.25 11.13 2.25
N ALA A 310 -37.04 11.35 1.20
CA ALA A 310 -36.82 12.42 0.22
C ALA A 310 -36.86 13.81 0.90
N THR A 311 -37.86 14.06 1.74
CA THR A 311 -37.95 15.31 2.52
C THR A 311 -36.79 15.45 3.51
N SER A 312 -36.40 14.38 4.19
CA SER A 312 -35.25 14.39 5.10
C SER A 312 -33.93 14.64 4.36
N TRP A 313 -33.74 14.01 3.20
CA TRP A 313 -32.53 14.16 2.39
C TRP A 313 -32.42 15.58 1.84
N PHE A 314 -33.53 16.14 1.36
CA PHE A 314 -33.59 17.52 0.90
C PHE A 314 -33.33 18.53 2.02
N ASN A 315 -33.95 18.33 3.20
CA ASN A 315 -33.71 19.19 4.37
C ASN A 315 -32.26 19.06 4.87
N ASN A 316 -31.69 17.86 4.89
CA ASN A 316 -30.30 17.63 5.28
C ASN A 316 -29.32 18.24 4.27
N LEU A 317 -29.61 18.16 2.97
CA LEU A 317 -28.82 18.84 1.93
C LEU A 317 -28.85 20.36 2.11
N ILE A 318 -30.02 20.94 2.38
CA ILE A 318 -30.15 22.38 2.65
C ILE A 318 -29.40 22.75 3.93
N HIS A 319 -29.60 22.03 5.04
CA HIS A 319 -28.89 22.30 6.29
C HIS A 319 -27.37 22.15 6.15
N TRP A 320 -26.91 21.12 5.46
CA TRP A 320 -25.50 20.93 5.15
C TRP A 320 -24.97 22.07 4.28
N PHE A 321 -25.71 22.49 3.25
CA PHE A 321 -25.31 23.58 2.37
C PHE A 321 -25.33 24.94 3.06
N VAL A 322 -26.28 25.21 3.95
CA VAL A 322 -26.30 26.46 4.72
C VAL A 322 -25.12 26.49 5.71
N ASN A 323 -24.82 25.37 6.36
CA ASN A 323 -23.74 25.29 7.35
C ASN A 323 -22.33 25.23 6.73
N ASN A 324 -22.17 24.55 5.58
CA ASN A 324 -20.88 24.35 4.93
C ASN A 324 -20.70 25.23 3.69
N GLY A 325 -21.76 25.85 3.18
CA GLY A 325 -21.76 26.70 1.99
C GLY A 325 -20.77 27.86 2.07
N PRO A 326 -20.73 28.64 3.18
CA PRO A 326 -19.72 29.68 3.33
C PRO A 326 -18.28 29.13 3.24
N GLN A 327 -18.02 27.96 3.82
CA GLN A 327 -16.70 27.33 3.80
C GLN A 327 -16.35 26.75 2.41
N LEU A 328 -17.32 26.17 1.71
CA LEU A 328 -17.14 25.65 0.35
C LEU A 328 -16.92 26.77 -0.66
N LEU A 329 -17.69 27.85 -0.56
CA LEU A 329 -17.49 29.06 -1.37
C LEU A 329 -16.10 29.63 -1.13
N PHE A 330 -15.66 29.70 0.13
CA PHE A 330 -14.31 30.13 0.46
C PHE A 330 -13.23 29.20 -0.12
N LYS A 331 -13.40 27.86 -0.03
CA LYS A 331 -12.47 26.90 -0.63
C LYS A 331 -12.41 27.01 -2.16
N ILE A 332 -13.56 27.13 -2.83
CA ILE A 332 -13.63 27.30 -4.29
C ILE A 332 -12.98 28.62 -4.70
N PHE A 333 -13.23 29.69 -3.95
CA PHE A 333 -12.58 30.98 -4.17
C PHE A 333 -11.05 30.87 -4.06
N ILE A 334 -10.54 30.23 -3.00
CA ILE A 334 -9.10 30.01 -2.81
C ILE A 334 -8.51 29.15 -3.93
N ILE A 335 -9.18 28.07 -4.34
CA ILE A 335 -8.75 27.23 -5.47
C ILE A 335 -8.68 28.05 -6.76
N SER A 336 -9.71 28.85 -7.05
CA SER A 336 -9.73 29.74 -8.21
C SER A 336 -8.58 30.75 -8.16
N LEU A 337 -8.30 31.32 -6.99
CA LEU A 337 -7.19 32.25 -6.78
C LEU A 337 -5.84 31.57 -7.04
N ILE A 338 -5.63 30.36 -6.51
CA ILE A 338 -4.41 29.57 -6.72
C ILE A 338 -4.22 29.25 -8.21
N LEU A 339 -5.25 28.72 -8.88
CA LEU A 339 -5.16 28.42 -10.32
C LEU A 339 -4.91 29.68 -11.15
N MET A 340 -5.54 30.80 -10.81
CA MET A 340 -5.29 32.09 -11.45
C MET A 340 -3.83 32.54 -11.26
N LEU A 341 -3.29 32.42 -10.05
CA LEU A 341 -1.90 32.76 -9.74
C LEU A 341 -0.93 31.89 -10.55
N PHE A 342 -1.10 30.57 -10.53
CA PHE A 342 -0.20 29.65 -11.22
C PHE A 342 -0.30 29.73 -12.76
N THR A 343 -1.47 30.06 -13.30
CA THR A 343 -1.61 30.32 -14.75
C THR A 343 -0.92 31.63 -15.16
N HIS A 344 -0.95 32.66 -14.32
CA HIS A 344 -0.15 33.88 -14.54
C HIS A 344 1.35 33.59 -14.43
N LEU A 345 1.75 32.84 -13.39
CA LEU A 345 3.15 32.45 -13.19
C LEU A 345 3.69 31.60 -14.35
N ARG A 346 2.87 30.68 -14.88
CA ARG A 346 3.16 29.93 -16.11
C ARG A 346 3.43 30.86 -17.29
N LYS A 347 2.57 31.88 -17.51
CA LYS A 347 2.76 32.84 -18.60
C LYS A 347 4.06 33.64 -18.43
N LEU A 348 4.33 34.10 -17.21
CA LEU A 348 5.55 34.84 -16.87
C LEU A 348 6.81 34.00 -17.14
N ILE A 349 6.84 32.75 -16.66
CA ILE A 349 8.01 31.88 -16.83
C ILE A 349 8.19 31.48 -18.30
N ARG A 350 7.09 31.21 -19.02
CA ARG A 350 7.16 31.00 -20.48
C ARG A 350 7.71 32.21 -21.21
N PHE A 351 7.31 33.42 -20.81
CA PHE A 351 7.83 34.66 -21.38
C PHE A 351 9.34 34.81 -21.11
N ILE A 352 9.79 34.60 -19.87
CA ILE A 352 11.20 34.67 -19.48
C ILE A 352 12.03 33.64 -20.27
N ILE A 353 11.60 32.38 -20.29
CA ILE A 353 12.34 31.32 -20.97
C ILE A 353 12.36 31.54 -22.47
N ASN A 354 11.25 31.97 -23.07
CA ASN A 354 11.21 32.33 -24.48
C ASN A 354 12.20 33.45 -24.80
N HIS A 355 12.32 34.46 -23.93
CA HIS A 355 13.26 35.57 -24.12
C HIS A 355 14.73 35.12 -24.01
N ILE A 356 15.04 34.24 -23.06
CA ILE A 356 16.40 33.69 -22.90
C ILE A 356 16.77 32.82 -24.10
N VAL A 357 15.90 31.87 -24.43
CA VAL A 357 16.20 30.81 -25.40
C VAL A 357 16.12 31.30 -26.85
N SER A 358 15.31 32.33 -27.15
CA SER A 358 15.24 32.97 -28.48
C SER A 358 16.30 34.05 -28.69
N SER A 359 17.20 34.27 -27.72
CA SER A 359 18.26 35.26 -27.87
C SER A 359 19.20 34.87 -29.02
N LYS A 360 19.55 35.83 -29.87
CA LYS A 360 20.39 35.61 -31.08
C LYS A 360 21.77 35.03 -30.77
N ASN A 361 22.20 35.11 -29.52
CA ASN A 361 23.49 34.62 -29.06
C ASN A 361 23.49 33.11 -28.74
N LEU A 362 22.31 32.48 -28.70
CA LEU A 362 22.15 31.05 -28.45
C LEU A 362 21.69 30.35 -29.73
N ASN A 363 22.59 29.57 -30.34
CA ASN A 363 22.30 28.74 -31.51
C ASN A 363 21.49 27.47 -31.12
N ILE A 364 20.35 27.65 -30.45
CA ILE A 364 19.49 26.55 -30.00
C ILE A 364 18.45 26.25 -31.09
N SER A 365 18.26 24.98 -31.43
CA SER A 365 17.26 24.55 -32.43
C SER A 365 15.84 24.88 -31.98
N MET A 366 14.99 25.29 -32.93
CA MET A 366 13.59 25.68 -32.66
C MET A 366 12.80 24.61 -31.89
N VAL A 367 13.08 23.33 -32.14
CA VAL A 367 12.47 22.20 -31.42
C VAL A 367 12.83 22.21 -29.94
N MET A 368 14.11 22.42 -29.61
CA MET A 368 14.58 22.50 -28.23
C MET A 368 13.98 23.72 -27.51
N GLN A 369 13.85 24.85 -28.21
CA GLN A 369 13.23 26.05 -27.63
C GLN A 369 11.78 25.78 -27.22
N ASN A 370 10.99 25.22 -28.13
CA ASN A 370 9.59 24.88 -27.89
C ASN A 370 9.43 23.85 -26.77
N PHE A 371 10.34 22.87 -26.69
CA PHE A 371 10.36 21.88 -25.61
C PHE A 371 10.59 22.54 -24.24
N LEU A 372 11.62 23.39 -24.11
CA LEU A 372 11.96 24.07 -22.85
C LEU A 372 10.84 25.02 -22.37
N ILE A 373 10.23 25.78 -23.29
CA ILE A 373 9.10 26.67 -22.98
C ILE A 373 7.87 25.85 -22.54
N SER A 374 7.62 24.73 -23.22
CA SER A 374 6.45 23.89 -22.91
C SER A 374 6.60 23.19 -21.58
N ILE A 375 7.74 22.54 -21.34
CA ILE A 375 7.97 21.71 -20.14
C ILE A 375 8.01 22.56 -18.87
N SER A 376 8.71 23.69 -18.90
CA SER A 376 8.76 24.63 -17.77
C SER A 376 7.36 25.12 -17.39
N GLY A 377 6.59 25.59 -18.38
CA GLY A 377 5.21 26.03 -18.18
C GLY A 377 4.27 24.94 -17.65
N ASN A 378 4.45 23.70 -18.11
CA ASN A 378 3.62 22.58 -17.69
C ASN A 378 3.95 22.14 -16.26
N ILE A 379 5.22 22.13 -15.85
CA ILE A 379 5.63 21.83 -14.47
C ILE A 379 4.96 22.79 -13.48
N ILE A 380 4.98 24.10 -13.77
CA ILE A 380 4.35 25.13 -12.92
C ILE A 380 2.84 24.88 -12.79
N LEU A 381 2.17 24.55 -13.90
CA LEU A 381 0.75 24.28 -13.88
C LEU A 381 0.43 23.01 -13.06
N THR A 382 1.22 21.95 -13.23
CA THR A 382 1.08 20.71 -12.45
C THR A 382 1.21 21.00 -10.94
N VAL A 383 2.19 21.81 -10.54
CA VAL A 383 2.34 22.24 -9.15
C VAL A 383 1.10 23.01 -8.69
N GLY A 384 0.61 23.97 -9.47
CA GLY A 384 -0.61 24.72 -9.13
C GLY A 384 -1.86 23.85 -8.97
N ILE A 385 -1.99 22.81 -9.79
CA ILE A 385 -3.07 21.81 -9.68
C ILE A 385 -2.92 21.02 -8.37
N LEU A 386 -1.71 20.58 -8.01
CA LEU A 386 -1.46 19.87 -6.74
C LEU A 386 -1.84 20.74 -5.54
N PHE A 387 -1.40 22.00 -5.50
CA PHE A 387 -1.78 22.93 -4.43
C PHE A 387 -3.30 23.13 -4.36
N SER A 388 -3.99 23.17 -5.50
CA SER A 388 -5.44 23.27 -5.56
C SER A 388 -6.14 22.01 -5.01
N LEU A 389 -5.63 20.82 -5.33
CA LEU A 389 -6.14 19.55 -4.80
C LEU A 389 -5.91 19.44 -3.28
N SER A 390 -4.82 20.00 -2.76
CA SER A 390 -4.58 20.08 -1.31
C SER A 390 -5.69 20.83 -0.58
N GLN A 391 -6.22 21.90 -1.19
CA GLN A 391 -7.28 22.72 -0.58
C GLN A 391 -8.62 21.95 -0.48
N LEU A 392 -8.81 20.93 -1.31
CA LEU A 392 -9.94 19.99 -1.22
C LEU A 392 -9.78 18.97 -0.09
N GLY A 393 -8.62 18.94 0.58
CA GLY A 393 -8.32 17.95 1.63
C GLY A 393 -7.93 16.58 1.11
N ILE A 394 -7.58 16.49 -0.18
CA ILE A 394 -7.08 15.26 -0.79
C ILE A 394 -5.66 15.01 -0.29
N ASN A 395 -5.40 13.80 0.20
CA ASN A 395 -4.06 13.41 0.63
C ASN A 395 -3.14 13.31 -0.60
N LEU A 396 -2.19 14.24 -0.72
CA LEU A 396 -1.23 14.30 -1.83
C LEU A 396 -0.04 13.35 -1.65
N THR A 397 0.12 12.71 -0.48
CA THR A 397 1.28 11.84 -0.20
C THR A 397 1.48 10.76 -1.27
N PRO A 398 0.46 10.01 -1.74
CA PRO A 398 0.68 9.02 -2.80
C PRO A 398 1.15 9.63 -4.12
N LEU A 399 0.64 10.81 -4.48
CA LEU A 399 1.05 11.55 -5.69
C LEU A 399 2.49 12.06 -5.55
N LEU A 400 2.84 12.65 -4.40
CA LEU A 400 4.20 13.13 -4.12
C LEU A 400 5.20 11.98 -4.07
N THR A 401 4.85 10.84 -3.48
CA THR A 401 5.68 9.62 -3.51
C THR A 401 5.91 9.15 -4.94
N SER A 402 4.85 9.14 -5.77
CA SER A 402 4.96 8.74 -7.18
C SER A 402 5.86 9.70 -7.97
N PHE A 403 5.68 11.01 -7.81
CA PHE A 403 6.56 12.01 -8.42
C PHE A 403 8.00 11.94 -7.89
N GLY A 404 8.18 11.58 -6.61
CA GLY A 404 9.50 11.35 -6.02
C GLY A 404 10.23 10.18 -6.68
N ILE A 405 9.53 9.05 -6.87
CA ILE A 405 10.09 7.88 -7.57
C ILE A 405 10.39 8.22 -9.04
N LEU A 406 9.46 8.89 -9.75
CA LEU A 406 9.69 9.33 -11.12
C LEU A 406 10.89 10.28 -11.22
N GLY A 407 11.00 11.24 -10.30
CA GLY A 407 12.12 12.16 -10.21
C GLY A 407 13.46 11.46 -9.96
N LEU A 408 13.47 10.44 -9.10
CA LEU A 408 14.65 9.60 -8.86
C LEU A 408 15.08 8.86 -10.13
N ILE A 409 14.13 8.22 -10.84
CA ILE A 409 14.40 7.49 -12.09
C ILE A 409 14.96 8.43 -13.16
N ILE A 410 14.34 9.61 -13.34
CA ILE A 410 14.81 10.63 -14.28
C ILE A 410 16.21 11.11 -13.88
N GLY A 411 16.45 11.33 -12.58
CA GLY A 411 17.75 11.74 -12.05
C GLY A 411 18.85 10.71 -12.33
N ILE A 412 18.58 9.42 -12.12
CA ILE A 412 19.50 8.33 -12.46
C ILE A 412 19.76 8.30 -13.97
N GLY A 413 18.72 8.47 -14.81
CA GLY A 413 18.87 8.54 -16.26
C GLY A 413 19.73 9.72 -16.73
N LEU A 414 19.72 10.84 -16.01
CA LEU A 414 20.49 12.04 -16.31
C LEU A 414 21.86 12.10 -15.63
N GLN A 415 22.22 11.11 -14.81
CA GLN A 415 23.44 11.12 -14.00
C GLN A 415 24.70 11.38 -14.83
N ASN A 416 24.85 10.71 -15.97
CA ASN A 416 26.02 10.86 -16.84
C ASN A 416 26.12 12.26 -17.48
N ILE A 417 24.97 12.89 -17.78
CA ILE A 417 24.96 14.23 -18.37
C ILE A 417 25.41 15.26 -17.33
N LEU A 418 24.90 15.15 -16.10
CA LEU A 418 25.31 16.00 -14.98
C LEU A 418 26.80 15.81 -14.64
N ALA A 419 27.30 14.57 -14.65
CA ALA A 419 28.72 14.29 -14.41
C ALA A 419 29.60 14.98 -15.46
N ASN A 420 29.27 14.87 -16.75
CA ASN A 420 30.00 15.56 -17.82
C ASN A 420 29.97 17.09 -17.67
N PHE A 421 28.81 17.64 -17.32
CA PHE A 421 28.67 19.07 -17.05
C PHE A 421 29.58 19.52 -15.89
N ALA A 422 29.54 18.80 -14.76
CA ALA A 422 30.34 19.10 -13.59
C ALA A 422 31.85 19.00 -13.89
N SER A 423 32.28 17.95 -14.59
CA SER A 423 33.67 17.80 -15.04
C SER A 423 34.10 18.92 -16.00
N GLY A 424 33.20 19.36 -16.89
CA GLY A 424 33.48 20.51 -17.76
C GLY A 424 33.67 21.80 -16.97
N VAL A 425 32.82 22.07 -15.98
CA VAL A 425 32.98 23.22 -15.08
C VAL A 425 34.31 23.13 -14.33
N MET A 426 34.69 21.96 -13.82
CA MET A 426 35.97 21.76 -13.12
C MET A 426 37.18 22.01 -14.03
N LEU A 427 37.16 21.49 -15.26
CA LEU A 427 38.20 21.75 -16.24
C LEU A 427 38.32 23.25 -16.57
N LEU A 428 37.21 23.99 -16.66
CA LEU A 428 37.22 25.44 -16.89
C LEU A 428 37.75 26.25 -15.70
N ILE A 429 37.50 25.79 -14.47
CA ILE A 429 37.97 26.43 -13.24
C ILE A 429 39.46 26.19 -13.03
N TYR A 430 39.90 24.93 -13.07
CA TYR A 430 41.28 24.56 -12.76
C TYR A 430 42.22 24.69 -13.95
N ARG A 431 41.68 24.72 -15.17
CA ARG A 431 42.43 24.87 -16.44
C ARG A 431 43.72 24.06 -16.49
N PRO A 432 43.66 22.71 -16.36
CA PRO A 432 44.86 21.86 -16.51
C PRO A 432 45.46 21.92 -17.93
N PHE A 433 44.68 22.38 -18.91
CA PHE A 433 45.08 22.72 -20.27
C PHE A 433 44.10 23.75 -20.83
N ASP A 434 44.48 24.42 -21.92
CA ASP A 434 43.63 25.36 -22.66
C ASP A 434 43.53 25.00 -24.16
N ILE A 435 42.66 25.70 -24.89
CA ILE A 435 42.52 25.56 -26.34
C ILE A 435 43.85 25.92 -27.00
N GLY A 436 44.35 25.01 -27.85
CA GLY A 436 45.65 25.13 -28.51
C GLY A 436 46.76 24.28 -27.86
N ASP A 437 46.55 23.77 -26.64
CA ASP A 437 47.53 22.89 -26.02
C ASP A 437 47.59 21.51 -26.67
N TYR A 438 48.79 20.96 -26.79
CA TYR A 438 48.99 19.56 -27.15
C TYR A 438 48.95 18.71 -25.88
N VAL A 439 47.97 17.83 -25.77
CA VAL A 439 47.69 17.09 -24.55
C VAL A 439 47.48 15.61 -24.84
N GLN A 440 47.74 14.79 -23.82
CA GLN A 440 47.32 13.40 -23.77
C GLN A 440 46.27 13.27 -22.67
N ALA A 441 45.04 12.98 -23.07
CA ALA A 441 43.89 12.74 -22.18
C ALA A 441 43.51 11.26 -22.24
N GLY A 442 43.98 10.48 -21.25
CA GLY A 442 43.87 9.02 -21.28
C GLY A 442 44.64 8.42 -22.46
N GLN A 443 43.93 7.77 -23.39
CA GLN A 443 44.51 7.14 -24.58
C GLN A 443 44.53 8.05 -25.82
N VAL A 444 43.92 9.22 -25.76
CA VAL A 444 43.86 10.15 -26.90
C VAL A 444 44.94 11.20 -26.75
N ILE A 445 45.71 11.42 -27.82
CA ILE A 445 46.75 12.45 -27.91
C ILE A 445 46.46 13.40 -29.08
N GLY A 446 46.63 14.69 -28.87
CA GLY A 446 46.41 15.70 -29.92
C GLY A 446 46.30 17.11 -29.37
N THR A 447 46.02 18.06 -30.26
CA THR A 447 45.81 19.47 -29.91
C THR A 447 44.36 19.72 -29.51
N VAL A 448 44.13 20.41 -28.40
CA VAL A 448 42.79 20.80 -27.96
C VAL A 448 42.23 21.85 -28.93
N ASN A 449 41.19 21.48 -29.67
CA ASN A 449 40.58 22.36 -30.68
C ASN A 449 39.40 23.16 -30.13
N LYS A 450 38.55 22.54 -29.31
CA LYS A 450 37.40 23.20 -28.70
C LYS A 450 37.03 22.54 -27.39
N MET A 451 36.62 23.35 -26.42
CA MET A 451 36.07 22.86 -25.16
C MET A 451 34.63 23.36 -24.98
N SER A 452 33.73 22.46 -24.61
CA SER A 452 32.34 22.75 -24.26
C SER A 452 32.08 22.32 -22.81
N LEU A 453 30.91 22.69 -22.26
CA LEU A 453 30.52 22.29 -20.90
C LEU A 453 30.42 20.76 -20.71
N VAL A 454 30.13 19.99 -21.77
CA VAL A 454 29.91 18.53 -21.66
C VAL A 454 30.97 17.67 -22.37
N ASN A 455 31.75 18.25 -23.28
CA ASN A 455 32.76 17.53 -24.04
C ASN A 455 33.97 18.42 -24.39
N THR A 456 35.09 17.75 -24.66
CA THR A 456 36.33 18.33 -25.14
C THR A 456 36.65 17.73 -26.51
N THR A 457 36.97 18.58 -27.47
CA THR A 457 37.28 18.19 -28.85
C THR A 457 38.77 18.29 -29.07
N ILE A 458 39.41 17.16 -29.34
CA ILE A 458 40.84 17.04 -29.61
C ILE A 458 41.02 16.77 -31.11
N LYS A 459 41.97 17.48 -31.72
CA LYS A 459 42.41 17.27 -33.09
C LYS A 459 43.72 16.49 -33.08
N THR A 460 43.74 15.31 -33.66
CA THR A 460 44.95 14.47 -33.73
C THR A 460 45.96 15.04 -34.72
N THR A 461 47.22 14.56 -34.65
CA THR A 461 48.26 14.88 -35.64
C THR A 461 47.91 14.39 -37.04
N THR A 462 47.04 13.38 -37.16
CA THR A 462 46.47 12.86 -38.41
C THR A 462 45.27 13.66 -38.92
N ASN A 463 44.95 14.81 -38.31
CA ASN A 463 43.85 15.70 -38.68
C ASN A 463 42.44 15.10 -38.45
N GLU A 464 42.30 14.14 -37.53
CA GLU A 464 41.01 13.59 -37.11
C GLU A 464 40.44 14.38 -35.92
N ILE A 465 39.11 14.48 -35.84
CA ILE A 465 38.41 15.17 -34.75
C ILE A 465 37.84 14.12 -33.79
N ILE A 466 38.37 14.10 -32.57
CA ILE A 466 37.90 13.20 -31.50
C ILE A 466 37.14 14.02 -30.47
N ILE A 467 35.90 13.63 -30.19
CA ILE A 467 35.03 14.26 -29.19
C ILE A 467 34.99 13.37 -27.96
N ILE A 468 35.53 13.86 -26.85
CA ILE A 468 35.65 13.12 -25.60
C ILE A 468 34.68 13.73 -24.56
N PRO A 469 33.85 12.92 -23.88
CA PRO A 469 33.06 13.39 -22.75
C PRO A 469 33.97 13.96 -21.65
N ASN A 470 33.62 15.12 -21.09
CA ASN A 470 34.47 15.79 -20.09
C ASN A 470 34.71 14.93 -18.85
N ASN A 471 33.74 14.09 -18.48
CA ASN A 471 33.90 13.15 -17.37
C ASN A 471 35.04 12.15 -17.61
N ASN A 472 35.24 11.71 -18.85
CA ASN A 472 36.33 10.80 -19.18
C ASN A 472 37.70 11.50 -19.17
N VAL A 473 37.74 12.79 -19.53
CA VAL A 473 38.97 13.59 -19.45
C VAL A 473 39.35 13.83 -18.00
N TRP A 474 38.40 14.27 -17.18
CA TRP A 474 38.62 14.64 -15.79
C TRP A 474 38.98 13.46 -14.88
N ASN A 475 38.39 12.28 -15.13
CA ASN A 475 38.64 11.10 -14.29
C ASN A 475 39.91 10.33 -14.69
N ASN A 476 40.56 10.71 -15.79
CA ASN A 476 41.77 10.06 -16.28
C ASN A 476 43.00 10.95 -16.04
N THR A 477 44.19 10.36 -16.16
CA THR A 477 45.44 11.13 -16.15
C THR A 477 45.48 12.07 -17.36
N ILE A 478 45.74 13.35 -17.07
CA ILE A 478 45.92 14.41 -18.05
C ILE A 478 47.41 14.76 -18.10
N THR A 479 48.04 14.57 -19.25
CA THR A 479 49.42 15.01 -19.49
C THR A 479 49.39 16.19 -20.45
N ASN A 480 49.69 17.38 -19.95
CA ASN A 480 49.84 18.55 -20.82
C ASN A 480 51.29 18.62 -21.32
N ILE A 481 51.45 18.48 -22.63
CA ILE A 481 52.76 18.37 -23.27
C ILE A 481 53.32 19.75 -23.61
N THR A 482 52.46 20.76 -23.81
CA THR A 482 52.86 22.13 -24.20
C THR A 482 52.94 23.12 -23.04
N GLN A 483 52.39 22.80 -21.86
CA GLN A 483 52.41 23.67 -20.68
C GLN A 483 53.82 24.12 -20.31
N GLU A 484 54.76 23.16 -20.25
CA GLU A 484 56.16 23.44 -19.98
C GLU A 484 56.86 23.90 -21.26
N LYS A 485 57.59 25.01 -21.19
CA LYS A 485 58.30 25.61 -22.34
C LYS A 485 59.54 24.83 -22.75
N VAL A 486 60.03 23.98 -21.87
CA VAL A 486 61.27 23.22 -22.02
C VAL A 486 60.99 21.75 -21.81
N ARG A 487 61.45 20.92 -22.74
CA ARG A 487 61.22 19.46 -22.74
C ARG A 487 62.52 18.72 -23.01
N ARG A 488 62.61 17.50 -22.50
CA ARG A 488 63.76 16.62 -22.73
C ARG A 488 63.49 15.72 -23.93
N VAL A 489 64.40 15.75 -24.89
CA VAL A 489 64.48 14.79 -26.00
C VAL A 489 65.35 13.63 -25.52
N ASP A 490 64.79 12.43 -25.54
CA ASP A 490 65.51 11.20 -25.22
C ASP A 490 65.74 10.44 -26.54
N LEU A 491 67.00 10.31 -26.94
CA LEU A 491 67.43 9.61 -28.16
C LEU A 491 68.23 8.37 -27.76
N LEU A 492 67.97 7.26 -28.46
CA LEU A 492 68.66 5.99 -28.25
C LEU A 492 69.44 5.63 -29.51
N PHE A 493 70.76 5.52 -29.38
CA PHE A 493 71.65 5.13 -30.47
C PHE A 493 72.33 3.81 -30.12
N HIS A 494 72.43 2.94 -31.11
CA HIS A 494 73.03 1.62 -30.95
C HIS A 494 74.28 1.53 -31.85
N ILE A 495 75.37 0.98 -31.32
CA ILE A 495 76.63 0.76 -32.04
C ILE A 495 77.11 -0.70 -31.84
N GLU A 496 78.01 -1.20 -32.68
CA GLU A 496 78.62 -2.52 -32.45
C GLU A 496 79.54 -2.52 -31.21
N HIS A 497 79.64 -3.68 -30.54
CA HIS A 497 80.46 -3.81 -29.32
C HIS A 497 81.96 -3.54 -29.54
N SER A 498 82.44 -3.68 -30.78
CA SER A 498 83.82 -3.41 -31.15
C SER A 498 84.16 -1.92 -31.26
N ASN A 499 83.16 -1.03 -31.28
CA ASN A 499 83.42 0.40 -31.37
C ASN A 499 83.86 1.00 -30.03
N ASP A 500 84.73 2.00 -30.11
CA ASP A 500 85.24 2.70 -28.92
C ASP A 500 84.12 3.50 -28.24
N ILE A 501 83.83 3.12 -27.00
CA ILE A 501 82.77 3.71 -26.16
C ILE A 501 83.05 5.19 -25.88
N SER A 502 84.28 5.53 -25.48
CA SER A 502 84.66 6.90 -25.13
C SER A 502 84.70 7.80 -26.37
N LYS A 503 85.16 7.28 -27.51
CA LYS A 503 85.10 8.01 -28.78
C LYS A 503 83.64 8.31 -29.17
N THR A 504 82.75 7.33 -29.05
CA THR A 504 81.34 7.47 -29.42
C THR A 504 80.61 8.44 -28.48
N GLU A 505 80.82 8.34 -27.16
CA GLU A 505 80.24 9.25 -26.17
C GLU A 505 80.62 10.71 -26.46
N ASN A 506 81.89 10.97 -26.76
CA ASN A 506 82.38 12.31 -27.09
C ASN A 506 81.76 12.84 -28.40
N ILE A 507 81.63 12.02 -29.43
CA ILE A 507 81.01 12.41 -30.71
C ILE A 507 79.54 12.76 -30.51
N LEU A 508 78.79 11.90 -29.80
CA LEU A 508 77.38 12.13 -29.50
C LEU A 508 77.19 13.41 -28.66
N TYR A 509 78.07 13.64 -27.69
CA TYR A 509 78.07 14.87 -26.89
C TYR A 509 78.37 16.11 -27.75
N GLU A 510 79.38 16.06 -28.63
CA GLU A 510 79.75 17.17 -29.50
C GLU A 510 78.61 17.56 -30.44
N ILE A 511 78.00 16.58 -31.11
CA ILE A 511 76.87 16.81 -32.03
C ILE A 511 75.71 17.47 -31.29
N THR A 512 75.34 16.89 -30.14
CA THR A 512 74.18 17.34 -29.37
C THR A 512 74.41 18.72 -28.73
N ASN A 513 75.60 18.96 -28.18
CA ASN A 513 75.94 20.23 -27.52
C ASN A 513 76.20 21.38 -28.51
N LYS A 514 76.54 21.06 -29.77
CA LYS A 514 76.72 22.04 -30.85
C LYS A 514 75.41 22.47 -31.50
N HIS A 515 74.33 21.69 -31.34
CA HIS A 515 73.05 21.99 -31.96
C HIS A 515 72.43 23.29 -31.39
N ASN A 516 72.11 24.25 -32.26
CA ASN A 516 71.70 25.60 -31.85
C ASN A 516 70.44 25.64 -30.96
N SER A 517 69.49 24.73 -31.18
CA SER A 517 68.23 24.66 -30.43
C SER A 517 68.31 23.83 -29.13
N VAL A 518 69.48 23.25 -28.81
CA VAL A 518 69.72 22.54 -27.54
C VAL A 518 70.14 23.52 -26.46
N LEU A 519 69.47 23.45 -25.31
CA LEU A 519 69.79 24.27 -24.15
C LEU A 519 71.05 23.76 -23.45
N LYS A 520 71.96 24.68 -23.12
CA LYS A 520 73.21 24.36 -22.40
C LYS A 520 72.99 24.03 -20.91
N LEU A 521 71.88 24.48 -20.35
CA LEU A 521 71.46 24.25 -18.96
C LEU A 521 69.99 23.80 -18.97
N PRO A 522 69.65 22.62 -18.44
CA PRO A 522 70.52 21.59 -17.86
C PRO A 522 71.50 20.97 -18.86
N GLU A 523 72.63 20.43 -18.36
CA GLU A 523 73.67 19.83 -19.21
C GLU A 523 73.14 18.63 -20.01
N VAL A 524 73.59 18.53 -21.27
CA VAL A 524 73.37 17.36 -22.13
C VAL A 524 73.96 16.12 -21.47
N LYS A 525 73.16 15.06 -21.34
CA LYS A 525 73.63 13.79 -20.79
C LYS A 525 73.76 12.79 -21.93
N VAL A 526 74.98 12.35 -22.18
CA VAL A 526 75.26 11.19 -23.04
C VAL A 526 75.82 10.11 -22.14
N ARG A 527 75.20 8.94 -22.08
CA ARG A 527 75.69 7.82 -21.27
C ARG A 527 75.47 6.50 -21.98
N LEU A 528 76.31 5.53 -21.64
CA LEU A 528 76.06 4.13 -21.93
C LEU A 528 74.79 3.69 -21.17
N ASN A 529 73.72 3.37 -21.89
CA ASN A 529 72.45 2.98 -21.29
C ASN A 529 72.42 1.49 -20.95
N ALA A 530 72.79 0.66 -21.91
CA ALA A 530 72.75 -0.79 -21.78
C ALA A 530 73.74 -1.49 -22.74
N LEU A 531 74.13 -2.70 -22.38
CA LEU A 531 74.82 -3.64 -23.27
C LEU A 531 73.80 -4.72 -23.66
N THR A 532 73.35 -4.71 -24.91
CA THR A 532 72.41 -5.71 -25.46
C THR A 532 73.18 -6.88 -26.06
N LEU A 533 72.48 -7.93 -26.52
CA LEU A 533 73.12 -9.12 -27.11
C LEU A 533 73.88 -8.82 -28.41
N HIS A 534 73.51 -7.77 -29.13
CA HIS A 534 74.00 -7.46 -30.48
C HIS A 534 74.51 -6.03 -30.63
N SER A 535 74.38 -5.19 -29.59
CA SER A 535 74.76 -3.79 -29.68
C SER A 535 75.01 -3.15 -28.33
N THR A 536 75.84 -2.12 -28.34
CA THR A 536 76.05 -1.20 -27.23
C THR A 536 75.10 -0.02 -27.39
N GLU A 537 74.25 0.23 -26.40
CA GLU A 537 73.21 1.26 -26.44
C GLU A 537 73.65 2.53 -25.68
N PHE A 538 73.54 3.68 -26.32
CA PHE A 538 73.75 5.00 -25.74
C PHE A 538 72.44 5.75 -25.63
N ILE A 539 72.21 6.36 -24.46
CA ILE A 539 71.14 7.32 -24.24
C ILE A 539 71.70 8.73 -24.32
N VAL A 540 71.09 9.54 -25.17
CA VAL A 540 71.37 10.97 -25.35
C VAL A 540 70.15 11.74 -24.88
N GLN A 541 70.30 12.53 -23.82
CA GLN A 541 69.26 13.36 -23.26
C GLN A 541 69.62 14.84 -23.41
N ALA A 542 68.81 15.57 -24.18
CA ALA A 542 68.99 16.99 -24.43
C ALA A 542 67.73 17.76 -24.05
N TRP A 543 67.88 18.91 -23.40
CA TRP A 543 66.76 19.79 -23.12
C TRP A 543 66.61 20.82 -24.24
N VAL A 544 65.39 20.99 -24.74
CA VAL A 544 65.06 21.84 -25.88
C VAL A 544 63.79 22.62 -25.57
N LYS A 545 63.52 23.67 -26.35
CA LYS A 545 62.19 24.28 -26.30
C LYS A 545 61.14 23.33 -26.85
N SER A 546 59.94 23.36 -26.29
CA SER A 546 58.85 22.45 -26.68
C SER A 546 58.45 22.55 -28.16
N GLU A 547 58.64 23.72 -28.77
CA GLU A 547 58.41 23.98 -30.20
C GLU A 547 59.45 23.30 -31.10
N ASP A 548 60.72 23.27 -30.68
CA ASP A 548 61.85 22.75 -31.47
C ASP A 548 62.02 21.22 -31.31
N TYR A 549 61.15 20.57 -30.54
CA TYR A 549 61.34 19.17 -30.11
C TYR A 549 61.57 18.21 -31.27
N TRP A 550 60.71 18.26 -32.28
CA TRP A 550 60.77 17.33 -33.42
C TRP A 550 61.91 17.66 -34.38
N ASP A 551 62.18 18.95 -34.58
CA ASP A 551 63.29 19.40 -35.43
C ASP A 551 64.63 18.93 -34.84
N VAL A 552 64.85 19.13 -33.54
CA VAL A 552 66.05 18.65 -32.84
C VAL A 552 66.14 17.12 -32.88
N TYR A 553 65.01 16.42 -32.67
CA TYR A 553 64.97 14.96 -32.73
C TYR A 553 65.46 14.47 -34.09
N TRP A 554 64.96 15.02 -35.20
CA TRP A 554 65.34 14.60 -36.54
C TRP A 554 66.73 15.07 -36.96
N ASP A 555 67.11 16.30 -36.64
CA ASP A 555 68.40 16.87 -36.99
C ASP A 555 69.55 16.14 -36.30
N ILE A 556 69.46 15.90 -34.98
CA ILE A 556 70.47 15.11 -34.26
C ILE A 556 70.53 13.69 -34.83
N THR A 557 69.39 13.03 -35.05
CA THR A 557 69.37 11.66 -35.61
C THR A 557 70.09 11.60 -36.96
N LYS A 558 69.89 12.59 -37.83
CA LYS A 558 70.54 12.69 -39.14
C LYS A 558 72.04 12.96 -39.02
N GLU A 559 72.43 13.95 -38.20
CA GLU A 559 73.83 14.33 -38.01
C GLU A 559 74.65 13.20 -37.38
N VAL A 560 74.06 12.47 -36.43
CA VAL A 560 74.68 11.27 -35.84
C VAL A 560 75.00 10.23 -36.91
N LYS A 561 74.06 9.96 -37.83
CA LYS A 561 74.31 9.01 -38.92
C LYS A 561 75.48 9.45 -39.82
N ILE A 562 75.49 10.71 -40.25
CA ILE A 562 76.53 11.27 -41.13
C ILE A 562 77.90 11.20 -40.45
N LYS A 563 77.96 11.58 -39.16
CA LYS A 563 79.22 11.60 -38.41
C LYS A 563 79.73 10.20 -38.07
N PHE A 564 78.84 9.26 -37.76
CA PHE A 564 79.21 7.87 -37.53
C PHE A 564 79.84 7.24 -38.78
N ASP A 565 79.26 7.50 -39.96
CA ASP A 565 79.82 7.03 -41.23
C ASP A 565 81.21 7.64 -41.52
N ALA A 566 81.41 8.92 -41.22
CA ALA A 566 82.70 9.59 -41.42
C ALA A 566 83.79 9.11 -40.45
N GLU A 567 83.41 8.72 -39.23
CA GLU A 567 84.32 8.32 -38.16
C GLU A 567 84.55 6.80 -38.07
N ASN A 568 84.00 6.04 -39.03
CA ASN A 568 83.99 4.57 -39.09
C ASN A 568 83.40 3.92 -37.81
N ILE A 569 82.33 4.50 -37.26
CA ILE A 569 81.55 3.90 -36.17
C ILE A 569 80.50 2.98 -36.81
N SER A 570 80.63 1.68 -36.55
CA SER A 570 79.74 0.67 -37.10
C SER A 570 78.41 0.70 -36.37
N LEU A 571 77.32 0.85 -37.13
CA LEU A 571 75.99 0.55 -36.63
C LEU A 571 75.79 -0.96 -36.58
N PRO A 572 75.01 -1.50 -35.63
CA PRO A 572 74.78 -2.92 -35.50
C PRO A 572 74.26 -3.49 -36.81
N SER A 573 74.99 -4.46 -37.36
CA SER A 573 74.53 -5.24 -38.49
C SER A 573 73.32 -6.10 -38.09
N ILE A 574 72.42 -6.34 -39.05
CA ILE A 574 71.34 -7.33 -38.89
C ILE A 574 72.00 -8.65 -38.45
N PRO A 575 71.51 -9.33 -37.39
CA PRO A 575 72.17 -10.53 -36.89
C PRO A 575 72.34 -11.55 -38.01
N SER A 576 73.58 -11.75 -38.47
CA SER A 576 73.91 -12.88 -39.31
C SER A 576 73.83 -14.13 -38.43
N MET A 577 72.88 -15.03 -38.72
CA MET A 577 72.85 -16.34 -38.08
C MET A 577 74.23 -16.98 -38.25
N PRO A 578 74.89 -17.43 -37.16
CA PRO A 578 76.14 -18.15 -37.30
C PRO A 578 75.83 -19.44 -38.06
N ILE A 579 76.29 -19.52 -39.33
CA ILE A 579 76.27 -20.78 -40.08
C ILE A 579 77.36 -21.65 -39.45
N HIS A 580 76.96 -22.56 -38.57
CA HIS A 580 77.85 -23.59 -38.10
C HIS A 580 78.05 -24.60 -39.25
N ASN A 581 79.09 -24.41 -40.05
CA ASN A 581 79.53 -25.44 -40.98
C ASN A 581 80.20 -26.55 -40.17
N SER A 582 79.42 -27.51 -39.69
CA SER A 582 79.94 -28.80 -39.24
C SER A 582 80.39 -29.60 -40.47
N ALA A 583 81.58 -29.30 -40.96
CA ALA A 583 82.28 -30.10 -41.95
C ALA A 583 83.73 -30.31 -41.50
N THR A 584 83.91 -31.27 -40.59
CA THR A 584 85.14 -32.04 -40.46
C THR A 584 84.74 -33.49 -40.28
N ALA A 585 85.18 -34.30 -41.24
CA ALA A 585 85.04 -35.76 -41.32
C ALA A 585 85.81 -36.49 -40.22
#